data_AF-A0AA35WAN3-F1
#
_entry.id   AF-A0AA35WAN3-F1
#
_cell.length_a   1.000
_cell.length_b   1.000
_cell.length_c   1.000
_cell.angle_alpha   90.00
_cell.angle_beta   90.00
_cell.angle_gamma   90.00
#
_symmetry.space_group_name_H-M   'P 1'
#
loop_
_entity.id
_entity.type
_entity.pdbx_description
1 polymer ?
#
loop_
_entity_poly.entity_id
_entity_poly.type
_entity_poly.pdbx_seq_one_letter_code
_entity_poly.pdbx_strand_id
1 'polypeptide(L)'
;TTFQSRTLGLVSYITHTIAQLTQPIMSIPVVDVSTESIEENSAVLQQIHNAFTAVGFLFVRGHGIPREMIDRVLEEAKQFFSLPQDLKSKYRRTANSNNNGYVALLEENIDPSKPADLKECFNITSLKECSYPDTEVPSLRSVAQEFFPECCKLALLLLRLMGHALKLNVRHPAISLG
;
A
#
# COMPACT_ATOMS: atom_id res chain seq x y z
N THR A 1 34.42 -34.87 -33.35
CA THR A 1 33.07 -35.01 -32.77
C THR A 1 32.93 -34.38 -31.38
N THR A 2 33.98 -34.35 -30.54
CA THR A 2 33.94 -33.85 -29.15
C THR A 2 33.88 -32.30 -28.99
N PHE A 3 34.34 -31.54 -29.99
CA PHE A 3 34.44 -30.08 -29.92
C PHE A 3 33.09 -29.35 -30.13
N GLN A 4 32.23 -29.88 -31.00
CA GLN A 4 30.88 -29.35 -31.23
C GLN A 4 29.98 -29.51 -30.00
N SER A 5 30.08 -30.63 -29.27
CA SER A 5 29.28 -30.91 -28.07
C SER A 5 29.55 -29.93 -26.92
N ARG A 6 30.81 -29.52 -26.72
CA ARG A 6 31.18 -28.55 -25.67
C ARG A 6 30.71 -27.13 -25.99
N THR A 7 30.72 -26.77 -27.27
CA THR A 7 30.28 -25.44 -27.74
C THR A 7 28.76 -25.29 -27.58
N LEU A 8 27.98 -26.33 -27.89
CA LEU A 8 26.53 -26.34 -27.71
C LEU A 8 26.12 -26.21 -26.23
N GLY A 9 26.85 -26.86 -25.31
CA GLY A 9 26.61 -26.73 -23.88
C GLY A 9 26.85 -25.32 -23.34
N LEU A 10 27.92 -24.67 -23.80
CA LEU A 10 28.24 -23.30 -23.39
C LEU A 10 27.22 -22.29 -23.93
N VAL A 11 26.79 -22.45 -25.19
CA VAL A 11 25.75 -21.60 -25.79
C VAL A 11 24.40 -21.78 -25.09
N SER A 12 24.02 -23.01 -24.73
CA SER A 12 22.81 -23.30 -23.95
C SER A 12 22.86 -22.73 -22.53
N TYR A 13 24.02 -22.82 -21.87
CA TYR A 13 24.23 -22.24 -20.54
C TYR A 13 24.13 -20.72 -20.61
N ILE A 14 24.80 -20.08 -21.57
CA ILE A 14 24.75 -18.63 -21.77
C ILE A 14 23.34 -18.15 -22.12
N THR A 15 22.60 -18.84 -22.99
CA THR A 15 21.21 -18.47 -23.31
C THR A 15 20.28 -18.65 -22.12
N HIS A 16 20.44 -19.70 -21.32
CA HIS A 16 19.66 -19.89 -20.09
C HIS A 16 19.98 -18.84 -19.02
N THR A 17 21.26 -18.51 -18.83
CA THR A 17 21.70 -17.47 -17.89
C THR A 17 21.29 -16.07 -18.36
N ILE A 18 21.36 -15.76 -19.66
CA ILE A 18 20.85 -14.50 -20.20
C ILE A 18 19.34 -14.41 -20.02
N ALA A 19 18.57 -15.48 -20.27
CA ALA A 19 17.13 -15.50 -20.00
C ALA A 19 16.78 -15.29 -18.51
N GLN A 20 17.64 -15.77 -17.60
CA GLN A 20 17.52 -15.51 -16.16
C GLN A 20 17.96 -14.09 -15.75
N LEU A 21 18.83 -13.44 -16.52
CA LEU A 21 19.29 -12.06 -16.29
C LEU A 21 18.42 -11.02 -17.01
N THR A 22 17.60 -11.44 -17.97
CA THR A 22 16.61 -10.61 -18.69
C THR A 22 15.19 -10.87 -18.19
N GLN A 23 15.01 -11.24 -16.92
CA GLN A 23 13.66 -11.33 -16.37
C GLN A 23 12.97 -9.99 -16.62
N PRO A 24 11.88 -9.98 -17.41
CA PRO A 24 11.18 -8.74 -17.70
C PRO A 24 10.80 -8.10 -16.36
N ILE A 25 10.79 -6.77 -16.32
CA ILE A 25 10.24 -6.00 -15.21
C ILE A 25 8.95 -6.70 -14.77
N MET A 26 8.93 -7.28 -13.57
CA MET A 26 7.71 -7.85 -13.01
C MET A 26 6.72 -6.69 -12.91
N SER A 27 5.86 -6.55 -13.91
CA SER A 27 4.86 -5.50 -13.94
C SER A 27 3.91 -5.75 -12.77
N ILE A 28 3.71 -4.73 -11.93
CA ILE A 28 2.75 -4.81 -10.84
C ILE A 28 1.35 -4.95 -11.48
N PRO A 29 0.62 -6.06 -11.24
CA PRO A 29 -0.65 -6.31 -11.89
C PRO A 29 -1.73 -5.32 -11.41
N VAL A 30 -2.65 -4.98 -12.30
CA VAL A 30 -3.87 -4.24 -11.96
C VAL A 30 -5.02 -5.23 -11.84
N VAL A 31 -5.65 -5.29 -10.67
CA VAL A 31 -6.77 -6.19 -10.36
C VAL A 31 -8.05 -5.37 -10.21
N ASP A 32 -9.10 -5.80 -10.90
CA ASP A 32 -10.43 -5.21 -10.81
C ASP A 32 -11.27 -5.92 -9.74
N VAL A 33 -11.79 -5.16 -8.78
CA VAL A 33 -12.62 -5.69 -7.69
C VAL A 33 -14.06 -5.17 -7.74
N SER A 34 -14.49 -4.61 -8.88
CA SER A 34 -15.83 -4.02 -9.03
C SER A 34 -16.97 -5.03 -9.24
N THR A 35 -16.68 -6.31 -9.50
CA THR A 35 -17.71 -7.29 -9.87
C THR A 35 -18.49 -7.82 -8.67
N GLU A 36 -19.78 -8.07 -8.86
CA GLU A 36 -20.59 -8.87 -7.93
C GLU A 36 -20.02 -10.29 -7.81
N SER A 37 -20.17 -10.91 -6.63
CA SER A 37 -19.62 -12.25 -6.32
C SER A 37 -18.11 -12.42 -6.57
N ILE A 38 -17.34 -11.35 -6.39
CA ILE A 38 -15.88 -11.33 -6.60
C ILE A 38 -15.11 -12.43 -5.83
N GLU A 39 -15.65 -12.88 -4.70
CA GLU A 39 -15.09 -13.96 -3.86
C GLU A 39 -15.17 -15.34 -4.52
N GLU A 40 -16.04 -15.52 -5.51
CA GLU A 40 -16.19 -16.75 -6.29
C GLU A 40 -15.50 -16.64 -7.66
N ASN A 41 -15.01 -15.44 -8.01
CA ASN A 41 -14.38 -15.18 -9.30
C ASN A 41 -12.96 -15.75 -9.35
N SER A 42 -12.85 -16.99 -9.83
CA SER A 42 -11.57 -17.72 -9.94
C SER A 42 -10.47 -16.94 -10.67
N ALA A 43 -10.79 -16.12 -11.67
CA ALA A 43 -9.79 -15.34 -12.40
C ALA A 43 -9.20 -14.25 -11.52
N VAL A 44 -10.02 -13.53 -10.76
CA VAL A 44 -9.55 -12.49 -9.83
C VAL A 44 -8.79 -13.10 -8.66
N LEU A 45 -9.28 -14.19 -8.08
CA LEU A 45 -8.56 -14.91 -7.03
C LEU A 45 -7.17 -15.37 -7.50
N GLN A 46 -7.07 -15.88 -8.73
CA GLN A 46 -5.79 -16.28 -9.32
C GLN A 46 -4.86 -15.08 -9.54
N GLN A 47 -5.39 -13.94 -10.00
CA GLN A 47 -4.60 -12.71 -10.14
C GLN A 47 -4.05 -12.22 -8.79
N ILE A 48 -4.87 -12.22 -7.74
CA ILE A 48 -4.47 -11.85 -6.38
C ILE A 48 -3.41 -12.80 -5.84
N HIS A 49 -3.62 -14.12 -5.98
CA HIS A 49 -2.64 -15.12 -5.59
C HIS A 49 -1.29 -14.87 -6.28
N ASN A 50 -1.30 -14.71 -7.61
CA ASN A 50 -0.08 -14.51 -8.39
C ASN A 50 0.60 -13.19 -8.04
N ALA A 51 -0.16 -12.12 -7.83
CA ALA A 51 0.40 -10.83 -7.45
C ALA A 51 1.20 -10.92 -6.15
N PHE A 52 0.63 -11.51 -5.10
CA PHE A 52 1.27 -11.60 -3.80
C PHE A 52 2.36 -12.68 -3.71
N THR A 53 2.30 -13.74 -4.53
CA THR A 53 3.32 -14.81 -4.52
C THR A 53 4.50 -14.54 -5.47
N ALA A 54 4.32 -13.73 -6.51
CA ALA A 54 5.39 -13.38 -7.45
C ALA A 54 6.04 -12.02 -7.14
N VAL A 55 5.23 -10.96 -7.03
CA VAL A 55 5.74 -9.57 -6.91
C VAL A 55 5.60 -9.03 -5.48
N GLY A 56 4.58 -9.46 -4.75
CA GLY A 56 4.20 -8.94 -3.44
C GLY A 56 3.31 -7.68 -3.50
N PHE A 57 2.99 -7.18 -4.69
CA PHE A 57 2.26 -5.93 -4.91
C PHE A 57 1.21 -6.06 -6.00
N LEU A 58 0.16 -5.24 -5.93
CA LEU A 58 -0.84 -5.05 -6.98
C LEU A 58 -1.44 -3.63 -6.92
N PHE A 59 -1.96 -3.16 -8.05
CA PHE A 59 -2.87 -2.02 -8.11
C PHE A 59 -4.31 -2.51 -8.09
N VAL A 60 -5.17 -1.85 -7.32
CA VAL A 60 -6.61 -2.15 -7.29
C VAL A 60 -7.36 -1.12 -8.12
N ARG A 61 -8.24 -1.56 -9.01
CA ARG A 61 -9.25 -0.71 -9.66
C ARG A 61 -10.65 -1.16 -9.25
N GLY A 62 -11.62 -0.26 -9.31
CA GLY A 62 -12.99 -0.60 -8.92
C GLY A 62 -13.19 -0.79 -7.41
N HIS A 63 -12.34 -0.18 -6.58
CA HIS A 63 -12.31 -0.36 -5.12
C HIS A 63 -13.46 0.33 -4.35
N GLY A 64 -14.37 1.03 -5.03
CA GLY A 64 -15.56 1.65 -4.42
C GLY A 64 -15.35 2.99 -3.70
N ILE A 65 -14.13 3.30 -3.24
CA ILE A 65 -13.84 4.62 -2.64
C ILE A 65 -14.05 5.75 -3.67
N PRO A 66 -14.94 6.73 -3.41
CA PRO A 66 -15.21 7.83 -4.34
C PRO A 66 -13.98 8.70 -4.61
N ARG A 67 -13.79 9.07 -5.88
CA ARG A 67 -12.64 9.90 -6.29
C ARG A 67 -12.61 11.24 -5.55
N GLU A 68 -13.77 11.89 -5.40
CA GLU A 68 -13.91 13.15 -4.68
C GLU A 68 -13.45 13.06 -3.23
N MET A 69 -13.65 11.92 -2.56
CA MET A 69 -13.20 11.71 -1.19
C MET A 69 -11.67 11.65 -1.10
N ILE A 70 -11.04 10.94 -2.04
CA ILE A 70 -9.57 10.88 -2.16
C ILE A 70 -9.01 12.28 -2.43
N ASP A 71 -9.62 13.02 -3.35
CA ASP A 71 -9.16 14.36 -3.71
C ASP A 71 -9.29 15.33 -2.53
N ARG A 72 -10.36 15.23 -1.70
CA ARG A 72 -10.47 15.99 -0.44
C ARG A 72 -9.33 15.68 0.53
N VAL A 73 -9.03 14.40 0.77
CA VAL A 73 -7.92 14.01 1.68
C VAL A 73 -6.59 14.58 1.19
N LEU A 74 -6.33 14.47 -0.11
CA LEU A 74 -5.11 15.01 -0.71
C LEU A 74 -5.04 16.54 -0.61
N GLU A 75 -6.17 17.23 -0.73
CA GLU A 75 -6.23 18.69 -0.60
C GLU A 75 -5.96 19.14 0.84
N GLU A 76 -6.60 18.53 1.84
CA GLU A 76 -6.32 18.84 3.25
C GLU A 76 -4.88 18.51 3.64
N ALA A 77 -4.32 17.42 3.10
CA ALA A 77 -2.91 17.08 3.29
C ALA A 77 -1.98 18.15 2.69
N LYS A 78 -2.24 18.63 1.47
CA LYS A 78 -1.46 19.71 0.85
C LYS A 78 -1.55 21.00 1.66
N GLN A 79 -2.73 21.36 2.16
CA GLN A 79 -2.92 22.53 3.01
C GLN A 79 -2.03 22.42 4.27
N PHE A 80 -2.07 21.27 4.95
CA PHE A 80 -1.24 21.03 6.13
C PHE A 80 0.26 21.12 5.82
N PHE A 81 0.74 20.43 4.78
CA PHE A 81 2.17 20.42 4.48
C PHE A 81 2.70 21.74 3.91
N SER A 82 1.82 22.60 3.38
CA SER A 82 2.13 23.97 2.97
C SER A 82 2.28 24.95 4.13
N LEU A 83 1.89 24.56 5.36
CA LEU A 83 2.06 25.41 6.53
C LEU A 83 3.55 25.64 6.85
N PRO A 84 3.89 26.80 7.42
CA PRO A 84 5.19 27.03 8.04
C PRO A 84 5.59 25.91 9.01
N GLN A 85 6.89 25.61 9.05
CA GLN A 85 7.44 24.50 9.84
C GLN A 85 7.10 24.61 11.34
N ASP A 86 7.09 25.82 11.90
CA ASP A 86 6.74 26.09 13.29
C ASP A 86 5.29 25.71 13.61
N LEU A 87 4.35 25.93 12.69
CA LEU A 87 2.97 25.50 12.84
C LEU A 87 2.85 23.97 12.77
N LYS A 88 3.50 23.33 11.80
CA LYS A 88 3.52 21.85 11.68
C LYS A 88 4.13 21.19 12.92
N SER A 89 5.21 21.77 13.45
CA SER A 89 5.91 21.26 14.64
C SER A 89 5.08 21.27 15.92
N LYS A 90 3.99 22.06 16.02
CA LYS A 90 3.04 21.97 17.14
C LYS A 90 2.39 20.60 17.26
N TYR A 91 2.27 19.89 16.13
CA TYR A 91 1.61 18.59 16.03
C TYR A 91 2.61 17.43 15.99
N ARG A 92 3.88 17.67 16.36
CA ARG A 92 4.95 16.68 16.26
C ARG A 92 4.60 15.40 17.03
N ARG A 93 4.82 14.26 16.37
CA ARG A 93 4.72 12.93 16.93
C ARG A 93 5.74 12.77 18.07
N THR A 94 5.27 12.28 19.20
CA THR A 94 6.10 11.99 20.38
C THR A 94 6.06 10.51 20.74
N ALA A 95 6.94 10.05 21.64
CA ALA A 95 6.91 8.66 22.12
C ALA A 95 5.54 8.27 22.72
N ASN A 96 4.80 9.22 23.30
CA ASN A 96 3.52 8.99 23.97
C ASN A 96 2.31 9.24 23.05
N SER A 97 2.53 9.54 21.78
CA SER A 97 1.45 9.91 20.83
C SER A 97 0.79 8.72 20.13
N ASN A 98 1.12 7.47 20.50
CA ASN A 98 0.63 6.25 19.83
C ASN A 98 0.83 6.27 18.31
N ASN A 99 1.98 6.79 17.88
CA ASN A 99 2.35 7.00 16.47
C ASN A 99 1.48 8.03 15.71
N ASN A 100 0.71 8.88 16.40
CA ASN A 100 -0.04 9.97 15.79
C ASN A 100 0.80 11.25 15.66
N GLY A 101 0.50 12.06 14.65
CA GLY A 101 1.04 13.40 14.48
C GLY A 101 2.14 13.51 13.43
N TYR A 102 2.72 14.70 13.38
CA TYR A 102 3.68 15.15 12.39
C TYR A 102 5.09 14.58 12.61
N VAL A 103 5.73 14.16 11.53
CA VAL A 103 7.13 13.74 11.45
C VAL A 103 7.82 14.68 10.47
N ALA A 104 8.83 15.39 10.95
CA ALA A 104 9.54 16.37 10.14
C ALA A 104 10.47 15.72 9.12
N LEU A 105 10.90 16.53 8.15
CA LEU A 105 11.94 16.16 7.20
C LEU A 105 13.20 15.67 7.94
N LEU A 106 13.80 14.57 7.45
CA LEU A 106 15.00 13.96 8.02
C LEU A 106 14.83 13.39 9.45
N GLU A 107 13.62 13.32 9.98
CA GLU A 107 13.39 12.78 11.34
C GLU A 107 13.36 11.25 11.36
N GLU A 108 12.91 10.61 10.29
CA GLU A 108 12.93 9.15 10.14
C GLU A 108 14.13 8.67 9.33
N ASN A 109 14.63 7.49 9.72
CA ASN A 109 15.72 6.80 9.04
C ASN A 109 15.44 5.30 9.10
N ILE A 110 14.87 4.74 8.02
CA ILE A 110 14.49 3.33 7.94
C ILE A 110 15.73 2.43 7.76
N ASP A 111 16.72 2.89 7.00
CA ASP A 111 18.01 2.21 6.81
C ASP A 111 19.12 3.05 7.47
N PRO A 112 19.55 2.71 8.70
CA PRO A 112 20.54 3.49 9.45
C PRO A 112 21.88 3.67 8.74
N SER A 113 22.15 2.89 7.68
CA SER A 113 23.35 3.04 6.85
C SER A 113 23.26 4.16 5.81
N LYS A 114 22.07 4.76 5.63
CA LYS A 114 21.77 5.82 4.67
C LYS A 114 21.48 7.15 5.37
N PRO A 115 21.57 8.28 4.63
CA PRO A 115 21.02 9.54 5.09
C PRO A 115 19.54 9.40 5.45
N ALA A 116 19.09 10.23 6.40
CA ALA A 116 17.70 10.25 6.83
C ALA A 116 16.74 10.58 5.67
N ASP A 117 15.49 10.15 5.82
CA ASP A 117 14.51 10.16 4.75
C ASP A 117 14.13 11.61 4.38
N LEU A 118 14.19 11.93 3.08
CA LEU A 118 13.71 13.19 2.52
C LEU A 118 12.19 13.17 2.38
N LYS A 119 11.50 12.98 3.49
CA LYS A 119 10.03 12.99 3.59
C LYS A 119 9.60 13.67 4.87
N GLU A 120 8.42 14.26 4.83
CA GLU A 120 7.64 14.60 6.02
C GLU A 120 6.36 13.77 6.01
N CYS A 121 5.78 13.50 7.18
CA CYS A 121 4.57 12.67 7.32
C CYS A 121 3.64 13.24 8.38
N PHE A 122 2.35 12.96 8.27
CA PHE A 122 1.38 13.18 9.35
C PHE A 122 0.60 11.89 9.55
N ASN A 123 0.81 11.25 10.69
CA ASN A 123 0.25 9.94 10.96
C ASN A 123 -1.06 10.06 11.72
N ILE A 124 -2.09 9.34 11.26
CA ILE A 124 -3.37 9.19 11.95
C ILE A 124 -3.60 7.69 12.17
N THR A 125 -3.25 7.20 13.36
CA THR A 125 -3.44 5.81 13.78
C THR A 125 -4.70 5.63 14.63
N SER A 126 -5.17 6.70 15.27
CA SER A 126 -6.41 6.75 16.04
C SER A 126 -7.22 7.98 15.67
N LEU A 127 -8.45 7.78 15.18
CA LEU A 127 -9.35 8.89 14.83
C LEU A 127 -9.76 9.74 16.06
N LYS A 128 -9.61 9.20 17.28
CA LYS A 128 -9.99 9.84 18.54
C LYS A 128 -8.81 10.52 19.25
N GLU A 129 -7.65 9.88 19.26
CA GLU A 129 -6.49 10.34 20.04
C GLU A 129 -5.53 11.23 19.26
N CYS A 130 -5.66 11.27 17.93
CA CYS A 130 -4.82 12.14 17.09
C CYS A 130 -5.05 13.62 17.42
N SER A 131 -3.97 14.38 17.55
CA SER A 131 -4.00 15.82 17.68
C SER A 131 -4.10 16.44 16.28
N TYR A 132 -5.31 16.81 15.88
CA TYR A 132 -5.56 17.42 14.58
C TYR A 132 -5.23 18.92 14.57
N PRO A 133 -4.75 19.45 13.43
CA PRO A 133 -4.53 20.88 13.22
C PRO A 133 -5.84 21.63 12.95
N ASP A 134 -6.82 21.55 13.86
CA ASP A 134 -8.17 22.10 13.61
C ASP A 134 -8.19 23.64 13.50
N THR A 135 -7.11 24.31 13.91
CA THR A 135 -6.98 25.77 13.76
C THR A 135 -6.50 26.14 12.36
N GLU A 136 -5.44 25.49 11.89
CA GLU A 136 -4.82 25.78 10.60
C GLU A 136 -5.51 25.05 9.42
N VAL A 137 -6.05 23.86 9.65
CA VAL A 137 -6.69 22.98 8.66
C VAL A 137 -7.96 22.33 9.27
N PRO A 138 -9.05 23.10 9.46
CA PRO A 138 -10.23 22.68 10.24
C PRO A 138 -10.95 21.46 9.68
N SER A 139 -10.85 21.22 8.37
CA SER A 139 -11.56 20.13 7.68
C SER A 139 -10.81 18.79 7.70
N LEU A 140 -9.52 18.78 8.03
CA LEU A 140 -8.70 17.56 7.99
C LEU A 140 -9.27 16.44 8.89
N ARG A 141 -9.76 16.80 10.08
CA ARG A 141 -10.35 15.84 11.02
C ARG A 141 -11.57 15.13 10.43
N SER A 142 -12.55 15.89 9.94
CA SER A 142 -13.77 15.32 9.36
C SER A 142 -13.46 14.49 8.12
N VAL A 143 -12.57 14.98 7.26
CA VAL A 143 -12.17 14.27 6.04
C VAL A 143 -11.48 12.95 6.37
N ALA A 144 -10.59 12.92 7.38
CA ALA A 144 -9.97 11.69 7.85
C ALA A 144 -10.99 10.70 8.43
N GLN A 145 -11.97 11.20 9.22
CA GLN A 145 -13.03 10.38 9.81
C GLN A 145 -13.99 9.79 8.77
N GLU A 146 -14.21 10.46 7.64
CA GLU A 146 -14.97 9.95 6.50
C GLU A 146 -14.18 8.91 5.69
N PHE A 147 -12.89 9.16 5.44
CA PHE A 147 -12.07 8.34 4.56
C PHE A 147 -11.57 7.04 5.19
N PHE A 148 -11.23 7.07 6.48
CA PHE A 148 -10.65 5.92 7.16
C PHE A 148 -11.55 4.67 7.17
N PRO A 149 -12.87 4.76 7.45
CA PRO A 149 -13.77 3.61 7.35
C PRO A 149 -13.82 2.98 5.95
N GLU A 150 -13.75 3.79 4.89
CA GLU A 150 -13.74 3.28 3.51
C GLU A 150 -12.43 2.52 3.20
N CYS A 151 -11.30 3.00 3.72
CA CYS A 151 -10.02 2.27 3.65
C CYS A 151 -10.10 0.93 4.40
N CYS A 152 -10.72 0.91 5.59
CA CYS A 152 -10.92 -0.33 6.36
C CYS A 152 -11.80 -1.34 5.61
N LYS A 153 -12.90 -0.89 5.01
CA LYS A 153 -13.77 -1.75 4.18
C LYS A 153 -12.97 -2.38 3.02
N LEU A 154 -12.18 -1.57 2.31
CA LEU A 154 -11.34 -2.05 1.22
C LEU A 154 -10.26 -3.02 1.71
N ALA A 155 -9.57 -2.71 2.81
CA ALA A 155 -8.56 -3.58 3.38
C ALA A 155 -9.15 -4.95 3.77
N LEU A 156 -10.32 -4.95 4.41
CA LEU A 156 -11.02 -6.18 4.76
C LEU A 156 -11.41 -6.97 3.51
N LEU A 157 -11.99 -6.33 2.48
CA LEU A 157 -12.28 -6.97 1.19
C LEU A 157 -11.05 -7.68 0.62
N LEU A 158 -9.91 -6.98 0.54
CA LEU A 158 -8.68 -7.56 0.01
C LEU A 158 -8.19 -8.74 0.85
N LEU A 159 -8.28 -8.67 2.19
CA LEU A 159 -7.97 -9.79 3.08
C LEU A 159 -8.90 -10.98 2.85
N ARG A 160 -10.20 -10.76 2.59
CA ARG A 160 -11.13 -11.86 2.26
C ARG A 160 -10.73 -12.52 0.96
N LEU A 161 -10.46 -11.73 -0.08
CA LEU A 161 -10.04 -12.24 -1.39
C LEU A 161 -8.72 -13.02 -1.30
N MET A 162 -7.76 -12.56 -0.49
CA MET A 162 -6.55 -13.32 -0.18
C MET A 162 -6.88 -14.64 0.52
N GLY A 163 -7.80 -14.63 1.49
CA GLY A 163 -8.30 -15.84 2.15
C GLY A 163 -8.88 -16.86 1.16
N HIS A 164 -9.75 -16.41 0.26
CA HIS A 164 -10.31 -17.24 -0.81
C HIS A 164 -9.24 -17.76 -1.78
N ALA A 165 -8.31 -16.90 -2.20
CA ALA A 165 -7.22 -17.26 -3.10
C ALA A 165 -6.28 -18.32 -2.48
N LEU A 166 -6.09 -18.28 -1.16
CA LEU A 166 -5.34 -19.27 -0.38
C LEU A 166 -6.18 -20.48 0.05
N LYS A 167 -7.47 -20.54 -0.33
CA LYS A 167 -8.42 -21.59 0.07
C LYS A 167 -8.54 -21.75 1.58
N LEU A 168 -8.38 -20.66 2.32
CA LEU A 168 -8.58 -20.62 3.77
C LEU A 168 -10.07 -20.62 4.08
N ASN A 169 -10.44 -21.10 5.27
CA ASN A 169 -11.82 -20.98 5.74
C ASN A 169 -12.09 -19.52 6.13
N VAL A 170 -12.73 -18.78 5.23
CA VAL A 170 -12.94 -17.32 5.32
C VAL A 170 -14.04 -16.95 6.35
N ARG A 171 -14.63 -17.95 7.05
CA ARG A 171 -15.60 -17.76 8.15
C ARG A 171 -14.97 -17.30 9.47
N HIS A 172 -13.80 -16.67 9.42
CA HIS A 172 -13.17 -16.14 10.63
C HIS A 172 -13.90 -14.87 11.09
N PRO A 173 -14.26 -14.71 12.37
CA PRO A 173 -15.05 -13.58 12.87
C PRO A 173 -14.46 -12.19 12.57
N ALA A 174 -13.14 -12.10 12.40
CA ALA A 174 -12.45 -10.85 12.04
C ALA A 174 -12.62 -10.44 10.57
N ILE A 175 -13.17 -11.33 9.74
CA ILE A 175 -13.26 -11.23 8.28
C ILE A 175 -14.72 -11.25 7.81
N SER A 176 -15.62 -11.86 8.60
CA SER A 176 -17.07 -11.80 8.41
C SER A 176 -17.65 -10.56 9.07
N LEU A 177 -17.87 -9.48 8.32
CA LEU A 177 -18.75 -8.39 8.76
C LEU A 177 -20.19 -8.77 8.42
N GLY A 178 -20.86 -9.41 9.39
CA GLY A 178 -22.30 -9.58 9.49
C GLY A 178 -22.77 -9.04 10.83
#